data_AF-A0A355B1M6-F1
#
_entry.id   AF-A0A355B1M6-F1
#
_cell.length_a   1.000
_cell.length_b   1.000
_cell.length_c   1.000
_cell.angle_alpha   90.00
_cell.angle_beta   90.00
_cell.angle_gamma   90.00
#
_symmetry.space_group_name_H-M   'P 1'
#
loop_
_entity.id
_entity.type
_entity.pdbx_description
1 polymer ?
#
loop_
_entity_poly.entity_id
_entity_poly.type
_entity_poly.pdbx_seq_one_letter_code
_entity_poly.pdbx_strand_id
1 'polypeptide(L)'
;MYPGSGQAPPGTRKPKNLPDPPPPFFGQSPLTIQVDRHISTTVFIGDPIGRLKYPAKGSAVPPFRGWVQAMITFSKRTDYGLIALSHLAAQEEGEATNAKAIAAAYGIPPELLAKTLQILAKKGIVESRNGPKGGYVLSRRPETISVFDVIQAIEGHVAMANCQVGDASDCDQFAYCPLLRPMERIQHRVVDVLKEMTLLDMSDVPVGEIL
;
A
#
# COMPACT_ATOMS: atom_id res chain seq x y z
N MET A 1 18.10 5.34 17.58
CA MET A 1 17.98 5.21 19.05
C MET A 1 16.65 5.82 19.46
N TYR A 2 15.65 4.99 19.75
CA TYR A 2 14.47 5.44 20.49
C TYR A 2 14.78 5.28 21.98
N PRO A 3 14.60 6.30 22.83
CA PRO A 3 14.87 6.18 24.25
C PRO A 3 13.77 5.34 24.91
N GLY A 4 14.17 4.44 25.80
CA GLY A 4 13.26 3.77 26.69
C GLY A 4 12.78 4.71 27.79
N SER A 5 11.49 4.66 28.10
CA SER A 5 10.98 5.02 29.42
C SER A 5 9.72 4.20 29.70
N GLY A 6 9.90 3.21 30.57
CA GLY A 6 8.79 2.64 31.31
C GLY A 6 8.25 3.70 32.26
N GLN A 7 6.96 3.98 32.14
CA GLN A 7 6.09 4.39 33.23
C GLN A 7 4.67 3.96 32.86
N ALA A 8 4.11 3.05 33.65
CA ALA A 8 2.71 2.68 33.55
C ALA A 8 1.87 3.89 33.99
N PRO A 9 0.81 4.28 33.24
CA PRO A 9 -0.06 5.35 33.69
C PRO A 9 -0.79 4.95 34.99
N PRO A 10 -0.92 5.87 35.97
CA PRO A 10 -1.55 5.56 37.24
C PRO A 10 -3.08 5.51 37.09
N GLY A 11 -3.67 4.43 37.57
CA GLY A 11 -5.05 4.43 38.09
C GLY A 11 -6.17 4.66 37.08
N THR A 12 -6.24 3.89 35.99
CA THR A 12 -7.53 3.73 35.30
C THR A 12 -8.42 2.81 36.13
N ARG A 13 -9.43 3.38 36.81
CA ARG A 13 -10.49 2.59 37.44
C ARG A 13 -11.06 1.63 36.39
N LYS A 14 -11.02 0.34 36.68
CA LYS A 14 -11.73 -0.69 35.91
C LYS A 14 -13.19 -0.22 35.72
N PRO A 15 -13.71 -0.04 34.50
CA PRO A 15 -15.13 0.26 34.33
C PRO A 15 -15.93 -0.88 34.95
N LYS A 16 -16.81 -0.55 35.90
CA LYS A 16 -17.52 -1.51 36.77
C LYS A 16 -18.47 -2.48 36.04
N ASN A 17 -18.64 -2.35 34.72
CA ASN A 17 -19.57 -3.13 33.90
C ASN A 17 -19.00 -3.39 32.49
N LEU A 18 -17.81 -3.98 32.38
CA LEU A 18 -17.34 -4.51 31.09
C LEU A 18 -17.88 -5.94 30.94
N PRO A 19 -18.60 -6.28 29.85
CA PRO A 19 -19.00 -7.66 29.62
C PRO A 19 -17.77 -8.56 29.52
N ASP A 20 -17.89 -9.78 30.05
CA ASP A 20 -16.79 -10.76 30.00
C ASP A 20 -16.36 -11.00 28.54
N PRO A 21 -15.05 -11.19 28.29
CA PRO A 21 -14.56 -11.50 26.96
C PRO A 21 -15.24 -12.77 26.44
N PRO A 22 -15.61 -12.84 25.14
CA PRO A 22 -16.19 -14.05 24.58
C PRO A 22 -15.20 -15.21 24.75
N PRO A 23 -15.68 -16.43 25.08
CA PRO A 23 -14.81 -17.58 25.21
C PRO A 23 -14.09 -17.84 23.88
N PRO A 24 -12.85 -18.39 23.90
CA PRO A 24 -12.15 -18.75 22.68
C PRO A 24 -12.99 -19.75 21.88
N PHE A 25 -13.23 -19.45 20.61
CA PHE A 25 -13.94 -20.33 19.68
C PHE A 25 -13.15 -21.63 19.49
N PHE A 26 -13.53 -22.67 20.25
CA PHE A 26 -13.12 -24.04 20.03
C PHE A 26 -14.32 -24.85 19.54
N GLY A 27 -14.20 -25.45 18.35
CA GLY A 27 -15.15 -26.45 17.86
C GLY A 27 -15.64 -26.19 16.45
N GLN A 28 -14.93 -26.76 15.47
CA GLN A 28 -15.49 -26.97 14.15
C GLN A 28 -16.56 -28.07 14.25
N SER A 29 -17.73 -27.82 13.68
CA SER A 29 -18.65 -28.88 13.25
C SER A 29 -19.05 -28.56 11.81
N PRO A 30 -18.85 -29.47 10.85
CA PRO A 30 -19.16 -29.18 9.45
C PRO A 30 -20.68 -29.08 9.26
N LEU A 31 -21.15 -27.92 8.83
CA LEU A 31 -22.49 -27.77 8.25
C LEU A 31 -22.47 -28.37 6.85
N THR A 32 -23.20 -29.47 6.66
CA THR A 32 -23.47 -30.01 5.33
C THR A 32 -24.58 -29.18 4.71
N ILE A 33 -24.26 -28.38 3.69
CA ILE A 33 -25.25 -27.66 2.89
C ILE A 33 -25.42 -28.43 1.58
N GLN A 34 -26.61 -28.97 1.32
CA GLN A 34 -26.95 -29.50 0.00
C GLN A 34 -27.35 -28.33 -0.91
N VAL A 35 -26.58 -28.10 -1.96
CA VAL A 35 -26.93 -27.18 -3.04
C VAL A 35 -27.10 -28.00 -4.32
N ASP A 36 -28.36 -28.34 -4.60
CA ASP A 36 -28.90 -28.88 -5.85
C ASP A 36 -28.39 -30.22 -6.44
N ARG A 37 -29.31 -30.94 -7.09
CA ARG A 37 -29.28 -32.39 -7.33
C ARG A 37 -28.25 -32.94 -8.36
N HIS A 38 -27.28 -32.17 -8.84
CA HIS A 38 -26.39 -32.64 -9.92
C HIS A 38 -24.88 -32.34 -9.80
N ILE A 39 -24.38 -31.79 -8.70
CA ILE A 39 -22.91 -31.62 -8.51
C ILE A 39 -22.51 -31.98 -7.08
N SER A 40 -21.98 -33.19 -6.88
CA SER A 40 -21.24 -33.54 -5.67
C SER A 40 -19.80 -33.04 -5.78
N THR A 41 -19.49 -31.93 -5.12
CA THR A 41 -18.10 -31.54 -4.85
C THR A 41 -17.78 -31.91 -3.42
N THR A 42 -16.90 -32.89 -3.23
CA THR A 42 -16.30 -33.19 -1.93
C THR A 42 -15.16 -32.21 -1.69
N VAL A 43 -15.33 -31.30 -0.74
CA VAL A 43 -14.24 -30.46 -0.24
C VAL A 43 -13.61 -31.19 0.95
N PHE A 44 -12.44 -31.78 0.74
CA PHE A 44 -11.61 -32.27 1.83
C PHE A 44 -10.86 -31.09 2.45
N ILE A 45 -11.23 -30.72 3.67
CA ILE A 45 -10.43 -29.82 4.50
C ILE A 45 -9.24 -30.65 4.99
N GLY A 46 -8.15 -30.67 4.23
CA GLY A 46 -6.99 -31.50 4.56
C GLY A 46 -5.73 -31.37 3.70
N ASP A 47 -5.63 -30.44 2.74
CA ASP A 47 -4.40 -30.21 1.98
C ASP A 47 -3.64 -28.99 2.52
N PRO A 48 -2.44 -29.14 3.14
CA PRO A 48 -1.74 -28.00 3.73
C PRO A 48 -1.16 -27.02 2.70
N ILE A 49 -0.85 -27.47 1.48
CA ILE A 49 -0.39 -26.60 0.39
C ILE A 49 -0.84 -27.25 -0.94
N GLY A 50 -2.12 -27.06 -1.26
CA GLY A 50 -2.71 -27.53 -2.51
C GLY A 50 -2.01 -26.86 -3.69
N ARG A 51 -1.30 -27.66 -4.48
CA ARG A 51 -0.79 -27.31 -5.81
C ARG A 51 -1.94 -26.71 -6.62
N LEU A 52 -1.99 -25.38 -6.78
CA LEU A 52 -2.94 -24.72 -7.66
C LEU A 52 -2.75 -25.32 -9.06
N LYS A 53 -3.69 -26.15 -9.50
CA LYS A 53 -3.79 -26.53 -10.91
C LYS A 53 -4.23 -25.28 -11.66
N TYR A 54 -3.28 -24.58 -12.27
CA TYR A 54 -3.61 -23.59 -13.28
C TYR A 54 -4.50 -24.26 -14.35
N PRO A 55 -5.57 -23.61 -14.80
CA PRO A 55 -6.39 -24.16 -15.86
C PRO A 55 -5.54 -24.30 -17.13
N ALA A 56 -5.80 -25.36 -17.90
CA ALA A 56 -5.09 -25.63 -19.13
C ALA A 56 -5.19 -24.43 -20.10
N LYS A 57 -4.12 -24.22 -20.88
CA LYS A 57 -4.03 -23.19 -21.94
C LYS A 57 -5.33 -23.14 -22.75
N GLY A 58 -6.04 -22.01 -22.69
CA GLY A 58 -7.23 -21.75 -23.51
C GLY A 58 -8.55 -21.52 -22.76
N SER A 59 -8.62 -21.67 -21.43
CA SER A 59 -9.79 -21.19 -20.70
C SER A 59 -9.71 -19.68 -20.51
N ALA A 60 -10.67 -18.93 -21.07
CA ALA A 60 -10.83 -17.52 -20.81
C ALA A 60 -10.86 -17.27 -19.29
N VAL A 61 -9.84 -16.59 -18.78
CA VAL A 61 -9.82 -16.13 -17.40
C VAL A 61 -10.97 -15.11 -17.30
N PRO A 62 -12.02 -15.34 -16.50
CA PRO A 62 -13.05 -14.33 -16.34
C PRO A 62 -12.37 -13.05 -15.81
N PRO A 63 -12.74 -11.85 -16.30
CA PRO A 63 -12.16 -10.63 -15.78
C PRO A 63 -12.38 -10.62 -14.27
N PHE A 64 -11.29 -10.42 -13.51
CA PHE A 64 -11.20 -10.33 -12.05
C PHE A 64 -12.04 -9.15 -11.49
N ARG A 65 -13.33 -9.07 -11.81
CA ARG A 65 -14.13 -7.86 -11.70
C ARG A 65 -15.09 -7.88 -10.51
N GLY A 66 -14.67 -8.45 -9.38
CA GLY A 66 -15.52 -8.41 -8.18
C GLY A 66 -14.96 -8.84 -6.83
N TRP A 67 -13.75 -9.42 -6.73
CA TRP A 67 -13.34 -10.10 -5.48
C TRP A 67 -11.90 -9.78 -5.02
N VAL A 68 -11.36 -8.62 -5.40
CA VAL A 68 -10.02 -8.18 -4.96
C VAL A 68 -10.02 -6.71 -4.52
N GLN A 69 -11.01 -6.29 -3.71
CA GLN A 69 -11.02 -4.98 -3.05
C GLN A 69 -10.52 -5.07 -1.60
N ALA A 70 -9.68 -6.06 -1.30
CA ALA A 70 -9.06 -6.24 0.02
C ALA A 70 -7.54 -6.37 -0.11
N MET A 71 -6.93 -5.50 -0.91
CA MET A 71 -5.48 -5.29 -0.96
C MET A 71 -5.18 -3.83 -0.66
N ILE A 72 -3.95 -3.57 -0.19
CA ILE A 72 -3.44 -2.21 0.02
C ILE A 72 -3.46 -1.49 -1.34
N THR A 73 -4.23 -0.42 -1.46
CA THR A 73 -4.30 0.42 -2.67
C THR A 73 -3.81 1.82 -2.35
N PHE A 74 -2.98 2.40 -3.22
CA PHE A 74 -2.60 3.80 -3.14
C PHE A 74 -3.57 4.68 -3.94
N SER A 75 -3.59 5.99 -3.65
CA SER A 75 -4.39 6.91 -4.43
C SER A 75 -3.85 7.04 -5.86
N LYS A 76 -4.73 7.42 -6.80
CA LYS A 76 -4.31 7.76 -8.16
C LYS A 76 -3.24 8.85 -8.22
N ARG A 77 -3.22 9.74 -7.22
CA ARG A 77 -2.19 10.77 -7.12
C ARG A 77 -0.81 10.15 -6.92
N THR A 78 -0.71 9.11 -6.10
CA THR A 78 0.52 8.37 -5.86
C THR A 78 0.98 7.63 -7.11
N ASP A 79 0.06 6.93 -7.79
CA ASP A 79 0.36 6.28 -9.08
C ASP A 79 0.99 7.26 -10.08
N TYR A 80 0.35 8.41 -10.28
CA TYR A 80 0.83 9.44 -11.21
C TYR A 80 2.11 10.12 -10.76
N GLY A 81 2.30 10.28 -9.45
CA GLY A 81 3.55 10.76 -8.88
C GLY A 81 4.71 9.84 -9.19
N LEU A 82 4.54 8.53 -8.97
CA LEU A 82 5.56 7.52 -9.26
C LEU A 82 5.89 7.45 -10.75
N ILE A 83 4.88 7.48 -11.63
CA ILE A 83 5.09 7.52 -13.09
C ILE A 83 5.92 8.75 -13.50
N ALA A 84 5.56 9.93 -12.98
CA ALA A 84 6.28 11.15 -13.31
C ALA A 84 7.72 11.15 -12.77
N LEU A 85 7.94 10.62 -11.57
CA LEU A 85 9.27 10.51 -10.98
C LEU A 85 10.15 9.48 -11.72
N SER A 86 9.57 8.36 -12.16
CA SER A 86 10.25 7.39 -13.01
C SER A 86 10.64 7.99 -14.36
N HIS A 87 9.75 8.79 -14.97
CA HIS A 87 10.07 9.53 -16.19
C HIS A 87 11.24 10.50 -16.01
N LEU A 88 11.24 11.26 -14.89
CA LEU A 88 12.32 12.18 -14.55
C LEU A 88 13.64 11.46 -14.23
N ALA A 89 13.57 10.27 -13.62
CA ALA A 89 14.74 9.43 -13.33
C ALA A 89 15.40 8.89 -14.61
N ALA A 90 14.64 8.73 -15.69
CA ALA A 90 15.15 8.29 -16.99
C ALA A 90 15.75 9.42 -17.85
N GLN A 91 15.65 10.69 -17.43
CA GLN A 91 16.27 11.82 -18.12
C GLN A 91 17.73 12.00 -17.71
N GLU A 92 18.49 12.82 -18.45
CA GLU A 92 19.85 13.19 -18.04
C GLU A 92 19.81 13.94 -16.69
N GLU A 93 20.85 13.74 -15.87
CA GLU A 93 20.93 14.39 -14.56
C GLU A 93 20.87 15.91 -14.70
N GLY A 94 19.90 16.53 -14.02
CA GLY A 94 19.71 17.98 -14.08
C GLY A 94 18.80 18.45 -15.22
N GLU A 95 18.34 17.57 -16.11
CA GLU A 95 17.38 17.93 -17.16
C GLU A 95 15.97 18.15 -16.56
N ALA A 96 15.40 19.33 -16.85
CA ALA A 96 14.07 19.68 -16.37
C ALA A 96 13.01 19.32 -17.41
N THR A 97 11.96 18.61 -16.98
CA THR A 97 10.84 18.25 -17.85
C THR A 97 9.57 18.97 -17.46
N ASN A 98 8.85 19.50 -18.45
CA ASN A 98 7.59 20.20 -18.23
C ASN A 98 6.48 19.21 -17.80
N ALA A 99 5.75 19.52 -16.72
CA ALA A 99 4.64 18.70 -16.25
C ALA A 99 3.58 18.41 -17.33
N LYS A 100 3.30 19.36 -18.24
CA LYS A 100 2.37 19.12 -19.37
C LYS A 100 2.90 18.09 -20.35
N ALA A 101 4.21 18.05 -20.57
CA ALA A 101 4.84 17.07 -21.46
C ALA A 101 4.76 15.67 -20.84
N ILE A 102 5.08 15.53 -19.55
CA ILE A 102 4.92 14.27 -18.81
C ILE A 102 3.46 13.82 -18.84
N ALA A 103 2.52 14.72 -18.53
CA ALA A 103 1.09 14.43 -18.56
C ALA A 103 0.61 13.90 -19.91
N ALA A 104 1.05 14.53 -21.00
CA ALA A 104 0.73 14.10 -22.36
C ALA A 104 1.33 12.73 -22.69
N ALA A 105 2.57 12.46 -22.29
CA ALA A 105 3.27 11.21 -22.56
C ALA A 105 2.57 9.98 -21.93
N TYR A 106 1.98 10.14 -20.75
CA TYR A 106 1.35 9.04 -20.01
C TYR A 106 -0.18 9.12 -19.92
N GLY A 107 -0.81 10.06 -20.63
CA GLY A 107 -2.27 10.24 -20.60
C GLY A 107 -2.83 10.64 -19.22
N ILE A 108 -2.05 11.38 -18.43
CA ILE A 108 -2.43 11.81 -17.08
C ILE A 108 -3.10 13.18 -17.15
N PRO A 109 -4.19 13.46 -16.40
CA PRO A 109 -4.79 14.79 -16.34
C PRO A 109 -3.75 15.85 -15.89
N PRO A 110 -3.49 16.90 -16.70
CA PRO A 110 -2.35 17.78 -16.49
C PRO A 110 -2.44 18.59 -15.18
N GLU A 111 -3.65 18.99 -14.77
CA GLU A 111 -3.88 19.71 -13.52
C GLU A 111 -3.56 18.83 -12.30
N LEU A 112 -3.90 17.54 -12.39
CA LEU A 112 -3.65 16.57 -11.32
C LEU A 112 -2.14 16.31 -11.20
N LEU A 113 -1.45 16.12 -12.32
CA LEU A 113 -0.01 15.91 -12.32
C LEU A 113 0.73 17.14 -11.80
N ALA A 114 0.36 18.35 -12.24
CA ALA A 114 0.94 19.59 -11.75
C ALA A 114 0.78 19.74 -10.23
N LYS A 115 -0.42 19.48 -9.68
CA LYS A 115 -0.65 19.50 -8.22
C LYS A 115 0.19 18.45 -7.49
N THR A 116 0.35 17.27 -8.09
CA THR A 116 1.16 16.19 -7.52
C THR A 116 2.64 16.59 -7.45
N LEU A 117 3.19 17.11 -8.55
CA LEU A 117 4.57 17.59 -8.61
C LEU A 117 4.82 18.79 -7.69
N GLN A 118 3.83 19.67 -7.47
CA GLN A 118 3.91 20.72 -6.47
C GLN A 118 4.00 20.19 -5.04
N ILE A 119 3.26 19.14 -4.69
CA ILE A 119 3.36 18.48 -3.38
C ILE A 119 4.76 17.88 -3.22
N LEU A 120 5.23 17.15 -4.22
CA LEU A 120 6.56 16.54 -4.23
C LEU A 120 7.68 17.59 -4.14
N ALA A 121 7.50 18.75 -4.78
CA ALA A 121 8.44 19.87 -4.68
C ALA A 121 8.51 20.44 -3.26
N LYS A 122 7.35 20.64 -2.61
CA LYS A 122 7.30 21.09 -1.20
C LYS A 122 7.94 20.08 -0.24
N LYS A 123 7.93 18.80 -0.59
CA LYS A 123 8.56 17.71 0.17
C LYS A 123 10.02 17.49 -0.20
N GLY A 124 10.56 18.27 -1.14
CA GLY A 124 11.96 18.21 -1.54
C GLY A 124 12.33 16.95 -2.33
N ILE A 125 11.36 16.30 -3.00
CA ILE A 125 11.63 15.14 -3.90
C ILE A 125 11.98 15.62 -5.32
N VAL A 126 11.40 16.74 -5.72
CA VAL A 126 11.69 17.41 -7.01
C VAL A 126 11.96 18.89 -6.79
N GLU A 127 12.63 19.52 -7.75
CA GLU A 127 12.81 20.95 -7.81
C GLU A 127 12.03 21.52 -9.00
N SER A 128 11.40 22.68 -8.80
CA SER A 128 10.72 23.41 -9.87
C SER A 128 11.63 24.48 -10.42
N ARG A 129 11.99 24.38 -11.71
CA ARG A 129 12.77 25.39 -12.43
C ARG A 129 11.85 26.27 -13.26
N ASN A 130 11.99 27.58 -13.12
CA ASN A 130 11.22 28.56 -13.88
C ASN A 130 11.91 28.88 -15.22
N GLY A 131 11.12 29.33 -16.21
CA GLY A 131 11.61 29.81 -17.50
C GLY A 131 11.15 28.94 -18.69
N PRO A 132 11.55 29.31 -19.92
CA PRO A 132 11.10 28.64 -21.16
C PRO A 132 11.50 27.17 -21.27
N LYS A 133 12.66 26.80 -20.70
CA LYS A 133 13.14 25.41 -20.54
C LYS A 133 12.95 24.89 -19.11
N GLY A 134 12.03 25.50 -18.37
CA GLY A 134 11.70 25.15 -17.00
C GLY A 134 10.84 23.88 -16.92
N GLY A 135 10.61 23.43 -15.69
CA GLY A 135 9.93 22.18 -15.43
C GLY A 135 10.30 21.63 -14.07
N TYR A 136 10.23 20.31 -13.95
CA TYR A 136 10.60 19.58 -12.75
C TYR A 136 11.84 18.73 -13.02
N VAL A 137 12.69 18.62 -12.01
CA VAL A 137 13.87 17.74 -11.98
C VAL A 137 13.93 17.06 -10.63
N LEU A 138 14.52 15.86 -10.53
CA LEU A 138 14.77 15.24 -9.23
C LEU A 138 15.71 16.10 -8.39
N SER A 139 15.42 16.25 -7.09
CA SER A 139 16.26 17.03 -6.16
C SER A 139 17.52 16.27 -5.71
N ARG A 140 17.52 14.96 -5.90
CA ARG A 140 18.59 14.03 -5.52
C ARG A 140 18.55 12.81 -6.44
N ARG A 141 19.64 12.04 -6.45
CA ARG A 141 19.79 10.90 -7.36
C ARG A 141 18.69 9.83 -7.14
N PRO A 142 18.20 9.17 -8.22
CA PRO A 142 17.07 8.24 -8.15
C PRO A 142 17.32 7.03 -7.23
N GLU A 143 18.57 6.60 -7.06
CA GLU A 143 18.93 5.46 -6.18
C GLU A 143 18.82 5.80 -4.69
N THR A 144 18.63 7.09 -4.37
CA THR A 144 18.49 7.56 -2.98
C THR A 144 17.03 7.86 -2.61
N ILE A 145 16.12 7.87 -3.58
CA ILE A 145 14.71 8.17 -3.37
C ILE A 145 13.95 6.85 -3.30
N SER A 146 13.47 6.50 -2.11
CA SER A 146 12.67 5.28 -1.94
C SER A 146 11.23 5.48 -2.42
N VAL A 147 10.57 4.39 -2.80
CA VAL A 147 9.13 4.40 -3.09
C VAL A 147 8.34 4.85 -1.86
N PHE A 148 8.79 4.45 -0.66
CA PHE A 148 8.22 4.90 0.60
C PHE A 148 8.25 6.43 0.77
N ASP A 149 9.36 7.10 0.42
CA ASP A 149 9.47 8.56 0.50
C ASP A 149 8.39 9.25 -0.35
N VAL A 150 8.13 8.72 -1.54
CA VAL A 150 7.12 9.25 -2.47
C VAL A 150 5.71 9.04 -1.93
N ILE A 151 5.40 7.82 -1.49
CA ILE A 151 4.10 7.49 -0.91
C ILE A 151 3.85 8.36 0.33
N GLN A 152 4.82 8.47 1.23
CA GLN A 152 4.72 9.29 2.43
C GLN A 152 4.59 10.79 2.12
N ALA A 153 5.25 11.28 1.06
CA ALA A 153 5.12 12.67 0.63
C ALA A 153 3.71 13.01 0.14
N ILE A 154 3.03 12.05 -0.51
CA ILE A 154 1.71 12.26 -1.14
C ILE A 154 0.54 11.89 -0.23
N GLU A 155 0.58 10.71 0.40
CA GLU A 155 -0.47 10.18 1.28
C GLU A 155 -0.32 10.66 2.73
N GLY A 156 0.91 10.98 3.14
CA GLY A 156 1.21 11.30 4.54
C GLY A 156 1.47 10.04 5.36
N HIS A 157 0.70 9.85 6.42
CA HIS A 157 0.88 8.71 7.33
C HIS A 157 0.34 7.43 6.68
N VAL A 158 1.20 6.44 6.47
CA VAL A 158 0.81 5.13 5.92
C VAL A 158 0.48 4.20 7.07
N ALA A 159 -0.80 3.81 7.17
CA ALA A 159 -1.28 2.86 8.15
C ALA A 159 -2.13 1.78 7.49
N MET A 160 -2.00 0.56 8.00
CA MET A 160 -2.78 -0.59 7.53
C MET A 160 -4.00 -0.90 8.40
N ALA A 161 -4.07 -0.34 9.59
CA ALA A 161 -5.19 -0.45 10.51
C ALA A 161 -5.53 0.91 11.12
N ASN A 162 -6.82 1.17 11.33
CA ASN A 162 -7.31 2.44 11.88
C ASN A 162 -6.70 2.78 13.25
N CYS A 163 -6.41 1.76 14.06
CA CYS A 163 -5.79 1.92 15.37
C CYS A 163 -4.33 2.42 15.33
N GLN A 164 -3.73 2.57 14.15
CA GLN A 164 -2.36 3.08 13.97
C GLN A 164 -2.34 4.57 13.61
N VAL A 165 -3.46 5.17 13.21
CA VAL A 165 -3.56 6.59 12.82
C VAL A 165 -4.20 7.45 13.92
N GLY A 166 -5.09 6.85 14.73
CA GLY A 166 -5.83 7.53 15.79
C GLY A 166 -5.25 7.31 17.19
N ASP A 167 -5.85 7.98 18.17
CA ASP A 167 -5.53 7.74 19.57
C ASP A 167 -6.09 6.37 20.00
N ALA A 168 -5.37 5.69 20.90
CA ALA A 168 -5.82 4.41 21.45
C ALA A 168 -7.22 4.48 22.08
N SER A 169 -7.68 5.68 22.46
CA SER A 169 -9.02 5.96 22.98
C SER A 169 -10.14 5.81 21.95
N ASP A 170 -9.84 5.83 20.65
CA ASP A 170 -10.86 5.77 19.58
C ASP A 170 -11.31 4.33 19.28
N CYS A 171 -10.75 3.35 19.99
CA CYS A 171 -11.09 1.95 19.88
C CYS A 171 -11.29 1.32 21.26
N ASP A 172 -12.53 1.02 21.62
CA ASP A 172 -12.89 0.38 22.89
C ASP A 172 -12.14 -0.95 23.13
N GLN A 173 -11.75 -1.62 22.04
CA GLN A 173 -11.06 -2.91 22.07
C GLN A 173 -9.54 -2.79 22.11
N PHE A 174 -8.96 -1.59 22.02
CA PHE A 174 -7.51 -1.40 21.86
C PHE A 174 -6.69 -2.13 22.93
N ALA A 175 -7.12 -2.06 24.20
CA ALA A 175 -6.43 -2.67 25.33
C ALA A 175 -6.36 -4.21 25.28
N TYR A 176 -7.29 -4.85 24.57
CA TYR A 176 -7.40 -6.31 24.49
C TYR A 176 -7.31 -6.85 23.06
N CYS A 177 -7.03 -5.99 22.08
CA CYS A 177 -7.10 -6.33 20.66
C CYS A 177 -5.96 -7.29 20.28
N PRO A 178 -6.25 -8.57 19.96
CA PRO A 178 -5.21 -9.52 19.58
C PRO A 178 -4.60 -9.19 18.20
N LEU A 179 -5.24 -8.33 17.41
CA LEU A 179 -4.80 -7.94 16.07
C LEU A 179 -3.75 -6.81 16.09
N LEU A 180 -3.60 -6.08 17.20
CA LEU A 180 -2.71 -4.92 17.28
C LEU A 180 -1.27 -5.27 16.87
N ARG A 181 -0.66 -6.25 17.55
CA ARG A 181 0.73 -6.66 17.29
C ARG A 181 0.92 -7.36 15.93
N PRO A 182 0.05 -8.30 15.50
CA PRO A 182 0.14 -8.87 14.16
C PRO A 182 0.05 -7.82 13.05
N MET A 183 -0.86 -6.85 13.14
CA MET A 183 -1.00 -5.80 12.11
C MET A 183 0.19 -4.85 12.09
N GLU A 184 0.72 -4.49 13.27
CA GLU A 184 1.95 -3.70 13.39
C GLU A 184 3.12 -4.40 12.69
N ARG A 185 3.28 -5.71 12.90
CA ARG A 185 4.32 -6.51 12.23
C ARG A 185 4.15 -6.53 10.71
N ILE A 186 2.93 -6.67 10.20
CA ILE A 186 2.66 -6.65 8.76
C ILE A 186 3.00 -5.28 8.17
N GLN A 187 2.56 -4.20 8.82
CA GLN A 187 2.89 -2.84 8.41
C GLN A 187 4.39 -2.62 8.36
N HIS A 188 5.14 -3.04 9.37
CA HIS A 188 6.60 -2.93 9.35
C HIS A 188 7.20 -3.63 8.14
N ARG A 189 6.81 -4.87 7.84
CA ARG A 189 7.33 -5.60 6.68
C ARG A 189 7.01 -4.91 5.36
N VAL A 190 5.80 -4.37 5.20
CA VAL A 190 5.41 -3.63 3.99
C VAL A 190 6.25 -2.36 3.86
N VAL A 191 6.39 -1.60 4.95
CA VAL A 191 7.19 -0.36 4.96
C VAL A 191 8.65 -0.63 4.66
N ASP A 192 9.23 -1.72 5.18
CA ASP A 192 10.62 -2.09 4.92
C ASP A 192 10.83 -2.36 3.43
N VAL A 193 9.96 -3.14 2.79
CA VAL A 193 10.02 -3.39 1.34
C VAL A 193 9.89 -2.09 0.54
N LEU A 194 8.96 -1.20 0.91
CA LEU A 194 8.80 0.09 0.21
C LEU A 194 10.00 1.01 0.39
N LYS A 195 10.77 0.87 1.47
CA LYS A 195 12.01 1.65 1.71
C LYS A 195 13.21 1.09 0.96
N GLU A 196 13.25 -0.22 0.74
CA GLU A 196 14.31 -0.90 -0.01
C GLU A 196 14.19 -0.64 -1.52
N MET A 197 12.97 -0.45 -2.04
CA MET A 197 12.74 -0.12 -3.44
C MET A 197 12.96 1.38 -3.71
N THR A 198 13.69 1.70 -4.77
CA THR A 198 14.05 3.07 -5.18
C THR A 198 13.41 3.47 -6.51
N LEU A 199 13.54 4.75 -6.89
CA LEU A 199 13.08 5.22 -8.20
C LEU A 199 13.84 4.54 -9.36
N LEU A 200 15.11 4.18 -9.16
CA LEU A 200 15.91 3.49 -10.18
C LEU A 200 15.33 2.10 -10.47
N ASP A 201 14.93 1.36 -9.43
CA ASP A 201 14.36 0.02 -9.56
C ASP A 201 13.03 0.03 -10.35
N MET A 202 12.36 1.19 -10.43
CA MET A 202 11.14 1.36 -11.21
C MET A 202 11.39 1.77 -12.67
N SER A 203 12.50 2.43 -12.97
CA SER A 203 12.86 2.79 -14.36
C SER A 203 13.44 1.62 -15.15
N ASP A 204 13.97 0.60 -14.48
CA ASP A 204 14.62 -0.56 -15.11
C ASP A 204 13.65 -1.68 -15.57
N VAL A 205 12.34 -1.53 -15.37
CA VAL A 205 11.35 -2.56 -15.76
C VAL A 205 10.67 -2.18 -17.09
N PRO A 206 11.07 -2.76 -18.23
CA PRO A 206 10.33 -2.60 -19.47
C PRO A 206 8.94 -3.24 -19.33
N VAL A 207 7.90 -2.42 -19.47
CA VAL A 207 6.47 -2.79 -19.34
C VAL A 207 6.03 -3.81 -20.42
N GLY A 208 6.90 -4.19 -21.34
CA GLY A 208 6.62 -5.06 -22.49
C GLY A 208 6.89 -6.56 -22.32
N GLU A 209 7.44 -7.04 -21.19
CA GLU A 209 7.75 -8.48 -20.99
C GLU A 209 6.70 -9.26 -20.17
N ILE A 210 5.64 -8.60 -19.69
CA ILE A 210 4.61 -9.22 -18.82
C ILE A 210 3.29 -9.51 -19.59
N LEU A 211 3.24 -9.33 -20.91
CA LEU A 211 2.11 -9.70 -21.77
C LEU A 211 2.52 -10.76 -22.80
#